data_AF-A0A6L6WQY2-F1
#
_entry.id   AF-A0A6L6WQY2-F1
#
_cell.length_a   1.000
_cell.length_b   1.000
_cell.length_c   1.000
_cell.angle_alpha   90.00
_cell.angle_beta   90.00
_cell.angle_gamma   90.00
#
_symmetry.space_group_name_H-M   'P 1'
#
loop_
_entity.id
_entity.type
_entity.pdbx_description
1 polymer ?
#
loop_
_entity_poly.entity_id
_entity_poly.type
_entity_poly.pdbx_seq_one_letter_code
_entity_poly.pdbx_strand_id
1 'polypeptide(L)'
;MTERKPPGVAFESWVDKQIREAEARGDFAALPGRGKPLPHDDGAAYDELWWVKRKLAREGVSVLSPTLALRKEAEDVAAAAADAPSERMARRLVTELNEKIRVALRNPPPGPPLGLRPFDVEEVARGWRKRHGAEGADGP
;
A
#
# COMPACT_ATOMS: atom_id res chain seq x y z
N MET A 1 37.78 -44.94 6.05
CA MET A 1 38.37 -43.63 6.44
C MET A 1 37.25 -42.65 6.65
N THR A 2 37.09 -42.09 7.85
CA THR A 2 36.09 -41.05 8.12
C THR A 2 36.76 -39.69 7.99
N GLU A 3 36.40 -38.97 6.93
CA GLU A 3 36.88 -37.62 6.69
C GLU A 3 36.38 -36.70 7.81
N ARG A 4 37.29 -36.10 8.58
CA ARG A 4 36.95 -35.09 9.58
C ARG A 4 36.96 -33.71 8.95
N LYS A 5 35.96 -32.93 9.29
CA LYS A 5 35.80 -31.54 8.85
C LYS A 5 37.05 -30.69 9.19
N PRO A 6 37.65 -29.98 8.22
CA PRO A 6 38.80 -29.11 8.45
C PRO A 6 38.49 -27.97 9.44
N PRO A 7 39.45 -27.58 10.30
CA PRO A 7 39.28 -26.44 11.20
C PRO A 7 39.06 -25.15 10.41
N GLY A 8 38.13 -24.30 10.86
CA GLY A 8 37.78 -23.03 10.21
C GLY A 8 36.59 -23.08 9.25
N VAL A 9 36.10 -24.28 8.90
CA VAL A 9 34.89 -24.44 8.09
C VAL A 9 33.66 -24.36 9.00
N ALA A 10 32.71 -23.46 8.73
CA ALA A 10 31.44 -23.40 9.47
C ALA A 10 30.54 -24.58 9.10
N PHE A 11 29.57 -24.95 9.95
CA PHE A 11 28.52 -25.89 9.53
C PHE A 11 27.58 -25.16 8.57
N GLU A 12 26.98 -25.89 7.62
CA GLU A 12 25.96 -25.34 6.73
C GLU A 12 24.87 -24.67 7.59
N SER A 13 24.57 -23.39 7.31
CA SER A 13 23.47 -22.74 8.02
C SER A 13 22.15 -23.34 7.55
N TRP A 14 21.10 -23.17 8.36
CA TRP A 14 19.77 -23.59 7.93
C TRP A 14 19.37 -22.92 6.60
N VAL A 15 19.74 -21.66 6.39
CA VAL A 15 19.47 -20.92 5.15
C VAL A 15 20.23 -21.53 3.96
N ASP A 16 21.53 -21.81 4.12
CA ASP A 16 22.36 -22.40 3.06
C ASP A 16 21.82 -23.77 2.65
N LYS A 17 21.40 -24.58 3.64
CA LYS A 17 20.78 -25.89 3.39
C LYS A 17 19.52 -25.77 2.54
N GLN A 18 18.64 -24.82 2.86
CA GLN A 18 17.41 -24.58 2.09
C GLN A 18 17.73 -24.16 0.64
N ILE A 19 18.77 -23.34 0.42
CA ILE A 19 19.21 -22.92 -0.91
C ILE A 19 19.72 -24.11 -1.71
N ARG A 20 20.63 -24.90 -1.14
CA ARG A 20 21.20 -26.10 -1.80
C ARG A 20 20.13 -27.12 -2.16
N GLU A 21 19.16 -27.35 -1.27
CA GLU A 21 18.05 -28.27 -1.55
C GLU A 21 17.13 -27.73 -2.65
N ALA A 22 16.87 -26.42 -2.70
CA ALA A 22 16.10 -25.80 -3.78
C ALA A 22 16.84 -25.87 -5.13
N GLU A 23 18.16 -25.67 -5.14
CA GLU A 23 19.00 -25.89 -6.33
C GLU A 23 18.94 -27.35 -6.80
N ALA A 24 19.10 -28.31 -5.89
CA ALA A 24 19.08 -29.73 -6.21
C ALA A 24 17.73 -30.21 -6.77
N ARG A 25 16.62 -29.61 -6.32
CA ARG A 25 15.28 -29.84 -6.89
C ARG A 25 15.06 -29.15 -8.24
N GLY A 26 15.93 -28.23 -8.62
CA GLY A 26 15.78 -27.45 -9.85
C GLY A 26 14.77 -26.31 -9.72
N ASP A 27 14.47 -25.81 -8.51
CA ASP A 27 13.53 -24.70 -8.29
C ASP A 27 13.97 -23.42 -9.04
N PHE A 28 15.28 -23.31 -9.33
CA PHE A 28 15.86 -22.21 -10.10
C PHE A 28 16.06 -22.53 -11.60
N ALA A 29 15.71 -23.74 -12.07
CA ALA A 29 15.91 -24.22 -13.45
C ALA A 29 15.23 -23.33 -14.51
N ALA A 30 14.01 -22.88 -14.22
CA ALA A 30 13.13 -22.19 -15.16
C ALA A 30 12.77 -20.77 -14.72
N LEU A 31 13.69 -20.07 -14.04
CA LEU A 31 13.44 -18.70 -13.61
C LEU A 31 13.15 -17.77 -14.80
N PRO A 32 12.15 -16.88 -14.70
CA PRO A 32 11.93 -15.83 -15.69
C PRO A 32 13.21 -15.01 -15.90
N GLY A 33 13.71 -14.99 -17.13
CA GLY A 33 14.94 -14.25 -17.48
C GLY A 33 16.24 -15.02 -17.32
N ARG A 34 16.22 -16.32 -16.97
CA ARG A 34 17.44 -17.15 -16.92
C ARG A 34 18.20 -17.12 -18.25
N GLY A 35 19.48 -16.76 -18.20
CA GLY A 35 20.36 -16.66 -19.37
C GLY A 35 20.09 -15.46 -20.29
N LYS A 36 19.13 -14.59 -19.94
CA LYS A 36 18.83 -13.35 -20.68
C LYS A 36 19.44 -12.15 -19.94
N PRO A 37 19.79 -11.07 -20.64
CA PRO A 37 20.13 -9.81 -19.99
C PRO A 37 19.02 -9.37 -19.04
N LEU A 38 19.39 -8.68 -17.95
CA LEU A 38 18.40 -8.03 -17.10
C LEU A 38 17.60 -7.03 -17.97
N PRO A 39 16.26 -6.95 -17.80
CA PRO A 39 15.47 -5.92 -18.46
C PRO A 39 16.08 -4.55 -18.14
N HIS A 40 16.34 -3.75 -19.16
CA HIS A 40 16.78 -2.37 -18.94
C HIS A 40 15.61 -1.58 -18.38
N ASP A 41 15.83 -0.88 -17.27
CA ASP A 41 14.94 0.19 -16.85
C ASP A 41 15.33 1.41 -17.68
N ASP A 42 14.65 1.57 -18.81
CA ASP A 42 14.93 2.61 -19.81
C ASP A 42 14.74 4.01 -19.20
N GLY A 43 15.82 4.61 -18.69
CA GLY A 43 15.88 6.05 -18.38
C GLY A 43 15.87 6.48 -16.91
N ALA A 44 15.91 5.55 -15.94
CA ALA A 44 16.06 5.92 -14.53
C ALA A 44 17.54 5.98 -14.10
N ALA A 45 17.91 6.97 -13.28
CA ALA A 45 19.16 6.93 -12.53
C ALA A 45 19.21 5.64 -11.69
N TYR A 46 20.37 4.99 -11.62
CA TYR A 46 20.53 3.75 -10.86
C TYR A 46 20.11 3.96 -9.40
N ASP A 47 19.08 3.23 -8.97
CA ASP A 47 18.51 3.26 -7.63
C ASP A 47 18.78 1.91 -6.97
N GLU A 48 19.57 1.86 -5.89
CA GLU A 48 19.88 0.63 -5.16
C GLU A 48 18.63 -0.13 -4.68
N LEU A 49 17.50 0.57 -4.50
CA LEU A 49 16.23 0.01 -4.07
C LEU A 49 15.32 -0.44 -5.23
N TRP A 50 15.79 -0.43 -6.49
CA TRP A 50 14.99 -0.77 -7.68
C TRP A 50 14.25 -2.11 -7.53
N TRP A 51 14.94 -3.14 -7.03
CA TRP A 51 14.38 -4.49 -6.88
C TRP A 51 13.39 -4.58 -5.72
N VAL A 52 13.61 -3.80 -4.64
CA VAL A 52 12.69 -3.70 -3.50
C VAL A 52 11.40 -3.03 -3.97
N LYS A 53 11.50 -1.88 -4.64
CA LYS A 53 10.33 -1.17 -5.21
C LYS A 53 9.54 -2.05 -6.17
N ARG A 54 10.23 -2.78 -7.06
CA ARG A 54 9.59 -3.74 -7.97
C ARG A 54 8.92 -4.90 -7.23
N LYS A 55 9.50 -5.39 -6.14
CA LYS A 55 8.89 -6.44 -5.32
C LYS A 55 7.68 -5.91 -4.57
N LEU A 56 7.77 -4.75 -3.93
CA LEU A 56 6.63 -4.10 -3.28
C LEU A 56 5.48 -3.90 -4.25
N ALA A 57 5.73 -3.38 -5.45
CA ALA A 57 4.72 -3.23 -6.50
C ALA A 57 4.10 -4.57 -6.93
N ARG A 58 4.93 -5.62 -7.13
CA ARG A 58 4.47 -6.96 -7.51
C ARG A 58 3.59 -7.61 -6.46
N GLU A 59 3.93 -7.43 -5.19
CA GLU A 59 3.19 -7.98 -4.04
C GLU A 59 2.03 -7.07 -3.59
N GLY A 60 1.79 -5.94 -4.29
CA GLY A 60 0.76 -4.97 -3.92
C GLY A 60 1.01 -4.27 -2.58
N VAL A 61 2.25 -4.27 -2.08
CA VAL A 61 2.64 -3.66 -0.82
C VAL A 61 2.93 -2.18 -1.03
N SER A 62 2.16 -1.33 -0.38
CA SER A 62 2.39 0.13 -0.37
C SER A 62 2.81 0.58 1.03
N VAL A 63 3.93 1.28 1.12
CA VAL A 63 4.37 1.96 2.34
C VAL A 63 4.16 3.45 2.13
N LEU A 64 2.95 3.92 2.44
CA LEU A 64 2.64 5.34 2.40
C LEU A 64 3.28 6.03 3.61
N SER A 65 3.85 7.21 3.39
CA SER A 65 4.16 8.09 4.52
C SER A 65 2.85 8.44 5.25
N PRO A 66 2.88 8.80 6.54
CA PRO A 66 1.66 9.15 7.29
C PRO A 66 0.80 10.20 6.57
N THR A 67 1.44 11.19 5.92
CA THR A 67 0.76 12.19 5.10
C THR A 67 0.01 11.58 3.91
N LEU A 68 0.66 10.71 3.14
CA LEU A 68 0.04 10.07 1.98
C LEU A 68 -1.05 9.08 2.41
N ALA A 69 -0.87 8.41 3.54
CA ALA A 69 -1.88 7.53 4.13
C ALA A 69 -3.15 8.32 4.48
N LEU A 70 -3.02 9.49 5.11
CA LEU A 70 -4.17 10.33 5.44
C LEU A 70 -4.88 10.91 4.19
N ARG A 71 -4.14 11.19 3.11
CA ARG A 71 -4.75 11.57 1.82
C ARG A 71 -5.57 10.42 1.23
N LYS A 72 -5.01 9.22 1.22
CA LYS A 72 -5.73 8.03 0.74
C LYS A 72 -6.96 7.74 1.59
N GLU A 73 -6.84 7.86 2.91
CA GLU A 73 -7.98 7.75 3.82
C GLU A 73 -9.06 8.79 3.51
N ALA A 74 -8.68 10.04 3.22
CA ALA A 74 -9.64 11.07 2.86
C ALA A 74 -10.39 10.76 1.56
N GLU A 75 -9.71 10.22 0.55
CA GLU A 75 -10.34 9.75 -0.69
C GLU A 75 -11.33 8.60 -0.42
N ASP A 76 -10.92 7.61 0.37
CA ASP A 76 -11.74 6.43 0.71
C ASP A 76 -12.98 6.81 1.54
N VAL A 77 -12.79 7.69 2.53
CA VAL A 77 -13.89 8.19 3.37
C VAL A 77 -14.86 9.04 2.55
N ALA A 78 -14.38 9.87 1.61
CA ALA A 78 -15.26 10.65 0.75
C ALA A 78 -16.12 9.74 -0.14
N ALA A 79 -15.55 8.68 -0.70
CA ALA A 79 -16.30 7.66 -1.44
C ALA A 79 -17.31 6.92 -0.53
N ALA A 80 -16.88 6.44 0.63
CA ALA A 80 -17.75 5.73 1.57
C ALA A 80 -18.88 6.62 2.12
N ALA A 81 -18.63 7.92 2.33
CA ALA A 81 -19.65 8.88 2.74
C ALA A 81 -20.68 9.13 1.62
N ALA A 82 -20.25 9.10 0.35
CA ALA A 82 -21.14 9.23 -0.79
C ALA A 82 -22.12 8.06 -0.91
N ASP A 83 -21.69 6.85 -0.53
CA ASP A 83 -22.46 5.59 -0.60
C ASP A 83 -23.01 5.13 0.77
N ALA A 84 -22.93 5.98 1.79
CA ALA A 84 -23.31 5.61 3.15
C ALA A 84 -24.82 5.27 3.21
N PRO A 85 -25.25 4.33 4.08
CA PRO A 85 -26.65 3.91 4.17
C PRO A 85 -27.58 4.98 4.75
N SER A 86 -27.05 6.10 5.27
CA SER A 86 -27.84 7.23 5.76
C SER A 86 -27.00 8.51 5.76
N GLU A 87 -27.67 9.66 5.63
CA GLU A 87 -27.05 10.97 5.78
C GLU A 87 -26.27 11.09 7.09
N ARG A 88 -26.84 10.58 8.19
CA ARG A 88 -26.21 10.61 9.52
C ARG A 88 -24.87 9.87 9.49
N MET A 89 -24.79 8.73 8.80
CA MET A 89 -23.54 7.99 8.65
C MET A 89 -22.53 8.74 7.77
N ALA A 90 -22.97 9.31 6.64
CA ALA A 90 -22.11 10.14 5.79
C ALA A 90 -21.48 11.31 6.58
N ARG A 91 -22.30 12.02 7.36
CA ARG A 91 -21.85 13.12 8.23
C ARG A 91 -20.83 12.66 9.28
N ARG A 92 -21.08 11.50 9.90
CA ARG A 92 -20.20 10.93 10.92
C ARG A 92 -18.82 10.62 10.33
N LEU A 93 -18.78 9.89 9.22
CA LEU A 93 -17.53 9.50 8.54
C LEU A 93 -16.66 10.73 8.25
N VAL A 94 -17.25 11.76 7.64
CA VAL A 94 -16.51 12.99 7.30
C VAL A 94 -16.10 13.78 8.54
N THR A 95 -16.93 13.79 9.59
CA THR A 95 -16.58 14.48 10.85
C THR A 95 -15.38 13.82 11.53
N GLU A 96 -15.35 12.49 11.59
CA GLU A 96 -14.22 11.74 12.16
C GLU A 96 -12.94 11.95 11.34
N LEU A 97 -13.02 11.95 10.00
CA LEU A 97 -11.89 12.29 9.13
C LEU A 97 -11.40 13.73 9.38
N ASN A 98 -12.32 14.68 9.51
CA ASN A 98 -11.97 16.08 9.74
C ASN A 98 -11.20 16.29 11.06
N GLU A 99 -11.50 15.52 12.11
CA GLU A 99 -10.70 15.55 13.33
C GLU A 99 -9.25 15.09 13.07
N LYS A 100 -9.06 14.00 12.32
CA LYS A 100 -7.72 13.54 11.92
C LYS A 100 -6.97 14.59 11.11
N ILE A 101 -7.64 15.22 10.13
CA ILE A 101 -7.07 16.30 9.33
C ILE A 101 -6.65 17.48 10.21
N ARG A 102 -7.50 17.91 11.16
CA ARG A 102 -7.17 19.01 12.08
C ARG A 102 -5.96 18.67 12.94
N VAL A 103 -5.86 17.46 13.46
CA VAL A 103 -4.70 17.01 14.24
C VAL A 103 -3.43 17.05 13.38
N ALA A 104 -3.49 16.51 12.16
CA ALA A 104 -2.35 16.50 11.25
C ALA A 104 -1.94 17.90 10.75
N LEU A 105 -2.88 18.84 10.62
CA LEU A 105 -2.58 20.23 10.29
C LEU A 105 -1.92 20.98 11.46
N ARG A 106 -2.33 20.69 12.71
CA ARG A 106 -1.71 21.26 13.92
C ARG A 106 -0.33 20.65 14.19
N ASN A 107 -0.19 19.36 13.95
CA ASN A 107 1.04 18.59 14.18
C ASN A 107 1.43 17.84 12.89
N PRO A 108 2.10 18.51 11.94
CA PRO A 108 2.45 17.92 10.65
C PRO A 108 3.32 16.65 10.82
N PRO A 109 2.87 15.48 10.34
CA PRO A 109 3.65 14.26 10.41
C PRO A 109 4.78 14.27 9.35
N PRO A 110 5.79 13.39 9.47
CA PRO A 110 6.84 13.30 8.46
C PRO A 110 6.30 12.89 7.10
N GLY A 111 6.77 13.54 6.05
CA GLY A 111 6.37 13.27 4.67
C GLY A 111 6.23 14.53 3.83
N PRO A 112 5.69 14.42 2.62
CA PRO A 112 5.33 15.59 1.82
C PRO A 112 4.27 16.44 2.55
N PRO A 113 4.08 17.72 2.16
CA PRO A 113 3.06 18.60 2.77
C PRO A 113 1.67 17.96 2.73
N LEU A 114 0.83 18.09 3.76
CA LEU A 114 -0.48 17.40 3.80
C LEU A 114 -1.40 17.74 2.62
N GLY A 115 -1.54 19.02 2.26
CA GLY A 115 -2.35 19.44 1.12
C GLY A 115 -3.85 19.17 1.27
N LEU A 116 -4.33 18.78 2.45
CA LEU A 116 -5.76 18.60 2.76
C LEU A 116 -6.30 19.81 3.53
N ARG A 117 -7.60 20.03 3.39
CA ARG A 117 -8.40 20.91 4.27
C ARG A 117 -9.57 20.08 4.82
N PRO A 118 -10.11 20.41 6.01
CA PRO A 118 -11.33 19.79 6.48
C PRO A 118 -12.47 19.98 5.47
N PHE A 119 -13.21 18.91 5.21
CA PHE A 119 -14.37 18.88 4.32
C PHE A 119 -15.57 19.59 4.95
N ASP A 120 -16.40 20.24 4.14
CA ASP A 120 -17.70 20.76 4.58
C ASP A 120 -18.70 19.61 4.74
N VAL A 121 -19.09 19.35 5.98
CA VAL A 121 -20.04 18.29 6.35
C VAL A 121 -21.42 18.52 5.72
N GLU A 122 -21.86 19.78 5.62
CA GLU A 122 -23.15 20.11 4.99
C GLU A 122 -23.10 19.94 3.48
N GLU A 123 -21.96 20.20 2.85
CA GLU A 123 -21.77 19.95 1.43
C GLU A 123 -21.85 18.45 1.11
N VAL A 124 -21.17 17.62 1.91
CA VAL A 124 -21.25 16.15 1.76
C VAL A 124 -22.68 15.66 1.98
N ALA A 125 -23.36 16.15 3.02
CA ALA A 125 -24.74 15.77 3.29
C ALA A 125 -25.70 16.16 2.15
N ARG A 126 -25.53 17.35 1.55
CA ARG A 126 -26.27 17.75 0.35
C ARG A 126 -25.98 16.83 -0.83
N GLY A 127 -24.71 16.47 -1.06
CA GLY A 127 -24.31 15.53 -2.12
C GLY A 127 -24.95 14.16 -1.94
N TRP A 128 -24.94 13.64 -0.72
CA TRP A 128 -25.59 12.37 -0.36
C TRP A 128 -27.10 12.40 -0.63
N ARG A 129 -27.80 13.44 -0.17
CA ARG A 129 -29.25 13.60 -0.41
C ARG A 129 -29.59 13.69 -1.89
N LYS A 130 -28.78 14.36 -2.70
CA LYS A 130 -29.01 14.42 -4.15
C LYS A 130 -28.90 13.05 -4.81
N ARG A 131 -27.97 12.21 -4.34
CA ARG A 131 -27.76 10.85 -4.85
C ARG A 131 -28.89 9.89 -4.43
N HIS A 132 -29.36 9.97 -3.19
CA HIS A 132 -30.34 9.02 -2.63
C HIS A 132 -31.78 9.52 -2.61
N GLY A 133 -32.01 10.83 -2.74
CA GLY A 133 -33.34 11.45 -2.74
C GLY A 133 -34.09 11.32 -4.07
N ALA A 134 -33.44 10.84 -5.13
CA ALA A 134 -34.08 10.56 -6.42
C ALA A 134 -34.73 9.15 -6.47
N GLU A 135 -34.32 8.21 -5.61
CA GLU A 135 -34.82 6.82 -5.63
C GLU A 135 -36.08 6.59 -4.75
N GLY A 136 -36.53 7.59 -4.00
CA GLY A 136 -37.71 7.47 -3.12
C GLY A 136 -39.02 8.01 -3.69
N ALA A 137 -39.05 8.43 -4.96
CA ALA A 137 -40.18 9.16 -5.54
C ALA A 137 -40.94 8.42 -6.66
N ASP A 138 -40.58 7.18 -7.00
CA ASP A 138 -41.35 6.39 -7.96
C ASP A 138 -41.24 4.89 -7.66
N GLY A 139 -42.33 4.30 -7.20
CA GLY A 139 -42.46 2.89 -6.86
C GLY A 139 -43.94 2.59 -6.55
N PRO A 140 -44.66 1.88 -7.43
CA PRO A 140 -46.13 1.75 -7.41
C PRO A 140 -46.68 0.96 -6.21
#